data_AF-A0A699JEG2-F1
#
_entry.id   AF-A0A699JEG2-F1
#
_cell.length_a   1.000
_cell.length_b   1.000
_cell.length_c   1.000
_cell.angle_alpha   90.00
_cell.angle_beta   90.00
_cell.angle_gamma   90.00
#
_symmetry.space_group_name_H-M   'P 1'
#
loop_
_entity.id
_entity.type
_entity.pdbx_description
1 polymer ?
#
loop_
_entity_poly.entity_id
_entity_poly.type
_entity_poly.pdbx_seq_one_letter_code
_entity_poly.pdbx_strand_id
1 'polypeptide(L)'
;MSADSAVTYTSVHSEARSWSIPSEDPYEEAARYRRAEIPKADTPPRKRLLLTAPRPGCEVGESSAAAAARQPGPTMACSVDCSFVDTMENRFRDTQRRMMIALEMVNMREDREAVRAEIEVLRRERLSYKQESIQICEALTKSEAYSRTLEARVAVLETQVHRHEWQRQTADDFAVQHIMRTQALEAGARIDTLEDTGSSS
;
A
#
# COMPACT_ATOMS: atom_id res chain seq x y z
N MET A 1 30.86 -2.55 45.12
CA MET A 1 31.37 -2.46 43.74
C MET A 1 30.16 -2.25 42.83
N SER A 2 29.90 -1.01 42.43
CA SER A 2 28.71 -0.60 41.66
C SER A 2 29.15 -0.27 40.25
N ALA A 3 28.57 -0.94 39.25
CA ALA A 3 28.91 -0.73 37.84
C ALA A 3 27.96 0.33 37.27
N ASP A 4 28.52 1.49 36.95
CA ASP A 4 27.82 2.55 36.21
C ASP A 4 27.74 2.13 34.73
N SER A 5 26.54 1.80 34.28
CA SER A 5 26.26 1.55 32.86
C SER A 5 25.95 2.87 32.17
N ALA A 6 26.94 3.45 31.51
CA ALA A 6 26.78 4.65 30.70
C ALA A 6 26.15 4.28 29.35
N VAL A 7 24.86 4.58 29.18
CA VAL A 7 24.16 4.40 27.89
C VAL A 7 24.48 5.60 26.99
N THR A 8 25.26 5.37 25.94
CA THR A 8 25.57 6.36 24.91
C THR A 8 24.42 6.44 23.91
N TYR A 9 23.74 7.59 23.84
CA TYR A 9 22.70 7.85 22.85
C TYR A 9 23.34 8.42 21.57
N THR A 10 23.37 7.64 20.50
CA THR A 10 23.74 8.15 19.17
C THR A 10 22.47 8.60 18.46
N SER A 11 22.28 9.93 18.37
CA SER A 11 21.21 10.54 17.59
C SER A 11 21.46 10.31 16.10
N VAL A 12 20.56 9.56 15.46
CA VAL A 12 20.54 9.42 14.00
C VAL A 12 19.58 10.49 13.47
N HIS A 13 20.13 11.52 12.84
CA HIS A 13 19.35 12.57 12.20
C HIS A 13 18.77 12.00 10.90
N SER A 14 17.49 11.61 10.92
CA SER A 14 16.77 11.26 9.70
C SER A 14 16.36 12.54 8.99
N GLU A 15 17.04 12.85 7.88
CA GLU A 15 16.68 13.94 6.99
C GLU A 15 15.27 13.67 6.43
N ALA A 16 14.32 14.54 6.75
CA ALA A 16 12.94 14.40 6.33
C ALA A 16 12.86 14.57 4.81
N ARG A 17 12.86 13.45 4.08
CA ARG A 17 12.60 13.43 2.65
C ARG A 17 11.13 13.82 2.45
N SER A 18 10.93 15.10 2.15
CA SER A 18 9.62 15.67 1.82
C SER A 18 9.12 15.05 0.52
N TRP A 19 8.17 14.12 0.62
CA TRP A 19 7.42 13.64 -0.54
C TRP A 19 6.20 14.53 -0.69
N SER A 20 6.23 15.43 -1.66
CA SER A 20 5.04 16.16 -2.08
C SER A 20 4.08 15.17 -2.74
N ILE A 21 2.90 14.99 -2.15
CA ILE A 21 1.80 14.23 -2.77
C ILE A 21 1.36 15.03 -4.00
N PRO A 22 1.39 14.45 -5.22
CA PRO A 22 0.85 15.12 -6.41
C PRO A 22 -0.63 15.45 -6.17
N SER A 23 -1.06 16.67 -6.48
CA SER A 23 -2.46 17.09 -6.28
C SER A 23 -3.43 16.43 -7.25
N GLU A 24 -2.90 15.76 -8.28
CA GLU A 24 -3.68 15.15 -9.35
C GLU A 24 -3.82 13.65 -9.07
N ASP A 25 -5.08 13.18 -9.04
CA ASP A 25 -5.42 11.78 -8.82
C ASP A 25 -4.79 10.94 -9.96
N PRO A 26 -3.98 9.91 -9.65
CA PRO A 26 -3.37 9.01 -10.63
C PRO A 26 -4.37 8.41 -11.64
N TYR A 27 -5.65 8.32 -11.27
CA TYR A 27 -6.71 7.83 -12.15
C TYR A 27 -7.19 8.86 -13.18
N GLU A 28 -7.06 10.16 -12.90
CA GLU A 28 -7.46 11.22 -13.83
C GLU A 28 -6.45 11.37 -14.98
N GLU A 29 -5.16 11.23 -14.68
CA GLU A 29 -4.09 11.28 -15.68
C GLU A 29 -4.19 10.10 -16.68
N ALA A 30 -4.45 8.89 -16.18
CA ALA A 30 -4.69 7.71 -17.01
C ALA A 30 -5.92 7.84 -17.92
N ALA A 31 -6.95 8.58 -17.47
CA ALA A 31 -8.16 8.83 -18.26
C ALA A 31 -7.93 9.84 -19.40
N ARG A 32 -7.01 10.79 -19.24
CA ARG A 32 -6.63 11.77 -20.28
C ARG A 32 -5.86 11.12 -21.42
N TYR A 33 -4.93 10.21 -21.12
CA TYR A 33 -4.19 9.46 -22.14
C TYR A 33 -5.10 8.53 -22.98
N ARG A 34 -6.08 7.86 -22.35
CA ARG A 34 -6.98 6.93 -23.07
C ARG A 34 -7.92 7.63 -24.07
N ARG A 35 -8.14 8.94 -23.96
CA ARG A 35 -9.02 9.71 -24.87
C ARG A 35 -8.30 10.27 -26.10
N ALA A 36 -6.97 10.35 -26.09
CA ALA A 36 -6.21 10.98 -27.17
C ALA A 36 -5.76 10.01 -28.28
N GLU A 37 -5.90 8.68 -28.07
CA GLU A 37 -5.18 7.68 -28.87
C GLU A 37 -6.08 6.59 -29.48
N ILE A 38 -7.23 6.97 -30.03
CA ILE A 38 -8.02 6.08 -30.90
C ILE A 38 -8.10 6.69 -32.30
N PRO A 39 -7.19 6.32 -33.22
CA PRO A 39 -7.45 6.48 -34.65
C PRO A 39 -8.68 5.65 -35.01
N LYS A 40 -9.74 6.31 -35.50
CA LYS A 40 -10.91 5.62 -36.10
C LYS A 40 -10.45 4.86 -37.34
N ALA A 41 -10.39 3.54 -37.24
CA ALA A 41 -10.20 2.66 -38.38
C ALA A 41 -11.55 2.45 -39.10
N ASP A 42 -11.73 3.16 -40.21
CA ASP A 42 -12.67 2.78 -41.26
C ASP A 42 -12.07 1.65 -42.09
N THR A 43 -12.65 0.45 -42.03
CA THR A 43 -13.03 -0.36 -43.22
C THR A 43 -13.55 -1.76 -42.84
N PRO A 44 -14.62 -2.25 -43.51
CA PRO A 44 -15.10 -3.63 -43.40
C PRO A 44 -14.50 -4.52 -44.51
N PRO A 45 -14.46 -5.87 -44.33
CA PRO A 45 -14.68 -6.72 -45.48
C PRO A 45 -15.72 -7.81 -45.24
N ARG A 46 -16.78 -7.65 -46.01
CA ARG A 46 -17.77 -8.61 -46.48
C ARG A 46 -17.14 -9.97 -46.84
N LYS A 47 -17.73 -11.06 -46.35
CA LYS A 47 -17.71 -12.36 -47.05
C LYS A 47 -19.13 -12.90 -47.15
N ARG A 48 -19.81 -12.44 -48.19
CA ARG A 48 -20.95 -13.14 -48.82
C ARG A 48 -20.32 -14.30 -49.59
N LEU A 49 -20.54 -15.54 -49.16
CA LEU A 49 -20.27 -16.67 -50.06
C LEU A 49 -21.36 -16.63 -51.15
N LEU A 50 -20.94 -16.22 -52.34
CA LEU A 50 -21.71 -16.27 -53.56
C LEU A 50 -22.03 -17.74 -53.88
N LEU A 51 -23.31 -18.02 -54.15
CA LEU A 51 -23.78 -19.24 -54.77
C LEU A 51 -23.12 -19.36 -56.15
N THR A 52 -22.19 -20.29 -56.29
CA THR A 52 -21.61 -20.64 -57.58
C THR A 52 -22.64 -21.43 -58.38
N ALA A 53 -23.01 -20.91 -59.56
CA ALA A 53 -23.93 -21.54 -60.49
C ALA A 53 -23.40 -22.92 -60.95
N PRO A 54 -24.27 -23.90 -61.22
CA PRO A 54 -23.87 -25.16 -61.84
C PRO A 54 -23.72 -24.98 -63.35
N ARG A 55 -22.54 -25.30 -63.91
CA ARG A 55 -22.38 -26.00 -65.21
C ARG A 55 -20.91 -26.15 -65.60
N PRO A 56 -20.53 -27.35 -66.06
CA PRO A 56 -20.03 -27.46 -67.43
C PRO A 56 -20.89 -28.43 -68.23
N GLY A 57 -21.26 -28.04 -69.46
CA GLY A 57 -21.97 -28.92 -70.38
C GLY A 57 -21.09 -30.11 -70.78
N CYS A 58 -21.66 -31.31 -70.73
CA CYS A 58 -21.12 -32.46 -71.46
C CYS A 58 -21.65 -32.37 -72.89
N GLU A 59 -20.83 -31.84 -73.80
CA GLU A 59 -20.89 -32.22 -75.19
C GLU A 59 -20.21 -33.59 -75.31
N VAL A 60 -20.99 -34.66 -75.48
CA VAL A 60 -20.47 -35.93 -75.97
C VAL A 60 -21.25 -36.24 -77.23
N GLY A 61 -20.62 -35.90 -78.34
CA GLY A 61 -21.06 -36.27 -79.68
C GLY A 61 -21.14 -37.78 -79.84
N GLU A 62 -22.24 -38.17 -80.48
CA GLU A 62 -22.37 -39.24 -81.47
C GLU A 62 -21.42 -40.45 -81.35
N SER A 63 -22.01 -41.59 -81.00
CA SER A 63 -21.55 -42.88 -81.53
C SER A 63 -22.76 -43.76 -81.83
N SER A 64 -22.91 -44.06 -83.11
CA SER A 64 -23.99 -44.80 -83.73
C SER A 64 -23.68 -46.30 -83.81
N ALA A 65 -24.75 -47.09 -83.67
CA ALA A 65 -25.00 -48.43 -84.22
C ALA A 65 -24.61 -49.71 -83.44
N ALA A 66 -25.61 -50.62 -83.49
CA ALA A 66 -25.59 -52.08 -83.40
C ALA A 66 -25.67 -52.78 -82.01
N ALA A 67 -26.92 -53.11 -81.66
CA ALA A 67 -27.38 -54.44 -81.25
C ALA A 67 -26.47 -55.32 -80.36
N ALA A 68 -26.82 -55.42 -79.07
CA ALA A 68 -27.04 -56.70 -78.38
C ALA A 68 -27.60 -56.42 -76.98
N ALA A 69 -28.77 -56.97 -76.67
CA ALA A 69 -29.26 -57.06 -75.30
C ALA A 69 -28.32 -57.97 -74.50
N ARG A 70 -27.35 -57.38 -73.80
CA ARG A 70 -26.63 -58.04 -72.70
C ARG A 70 -26.92 -57.26 -71.43
N GLN A 71 -27.54 -57.93 -70.47
CA GLN A 71 -27.78 -57.42 -69.13
C GLN A 71 -26.46 -56.86 -68.57
N PRO A 72 -26.43 -55.59 -68.11
CA PRO A 72 -25.32 -55.08 -67.33
C PRO A 72 -25.21 -55.94 -66.07
N GLY A 73 -24.15 -56.75 -65.96
CA GLY A 73 -23.86 -57.46 -64.72
C GLY A 73 -23.73 -56.44 -63.59
N PRO A 74 -24.35 -56.67 -62.41
CA PRO A 74 -24.22 -55.74 -61.30
C PRO A 74 -22.75 -55.67 -60.88
N THR A 75 -22.06 -54.63 -61.34
CA THR A 75 -20.76 -54.23 -60.79
C THR A 75 -21.08 -53.66 -59.42
N MET A 76 -20.65 -54.39 -58.37
CA MET A 76 -20.86 -54.05 -56.96
C MET A 76 -20.05 -52.81 -56.57
N ALA A 77 -20.39 -51.65 -57.12
CA ALA A 77 -20.00 -50.38 -56.52
C ALA A 77 -21.04 -50.07 -55.43
N CYS A 78 -20.86 -50.66 -54.25
CA CYS A 78 -21.61 -50.22 -53.06
C CYS A 78 -21.12 -48.81 -52.71
N SER A 79 -21.87 -47.78 -53.09
CA SER A 79 -21.73 -46.46 -52.46
C SER A 79 -22.24 -46.61 -51.03
N VAL A 80 -21.35 -46.93 -50.10
CA VAL A 80 -21.65 -46.90 -48.67
C VAL A 80 -22.03 -45.46 -48.34
N ASP A 81 -23.25 -45.27 -47.87
CA ASP A 81 -23.77 -43.96 -47.49
C ASP A 81 -22.99 -43.48 -46.25
N CYS A 82 -21.94 -42.66 -46.46
CA CYS A 82 -21.05 -42.17 -45.40
C CYS A 82 -21.78 -41.26 -44.39
N SER A 83 -23.03 -40.89 -44.67
CA SER A 83 -23.87 -40.04 -43.82
C SER A 83 -24.07 -40.58 -42.41
N PHE A 84 -24.07 -41.91 -42.18
CA PHE A 84 -24.16 -42.49 -40.84
C PHE A 84 -22.90 -42.21 -40.00
N VAL A 85 -21.72 -42.40 -40.60
CA VAL A 85 -20.43 -42.15 -39.95
C VAL A 85 -20.28 -40.65 -39.66
N ASP A 86 -20.64 -39.79 -40.62
CA ASP A 86 -20.61 -38.34 -40.47
C ASP A 86 -21.57 -37.83 -39.37
N THR A 87 -22.73 -38.47 -39.23
CA THR A 87 -23.70 -38.15 -38.17
C THR A 87 -23.14 -38.45 -36.79
N MET A 88 -22.48 -39.59 -36.62
CA MET A 88 -21.87 -39.99 -35.36
C MET A 88 -20.64 -39.13 -35.02
N GLU A 89 -19.81 -38.83 -36.02
CA GLU A 89 -18.66 -37.92 -35.93
C GLU A 89 -19.10 -36.50 -35.47
N ASN A 90 -20.19 -35.98 -36.02
CA ASN A 90 -20.72 -34.67 -35.63
C ASN A 90 -21.30 -34.65 -34.22
N ARG A 91 -21.94 -35.74 -33.76
CA ARG A 91 -22.40 -35.86 -32.37
C ARG A 91 -21.23 -35.89 -31.40
N PHE A 92 -20.18 -36.64 -31.74
CA PHE A 92 -18.97 -36.67 -30.94
C PHE A 92 -18.32 -35.28 -30.84
N ARG A 93 -18.19 -34.56 -31.97
CA ARG A 93 -17.73 -33.17 -31.97
C ARG A 93 -18.64 -32.22 -31.19
N ASP A 94 -19.97 -32.40 -31.24
CA ASP A 94 -20.91 -31.60 -30.45
C ASP A 94 -20.72 -31.86 -28.94
N THR A 95 -20.58 -33.12 -28.52
CA THR A 95 -20.28 -33.47 -27.13
C THR A 95 -18.95 -32.86 -26.68
N GLN A 96 -17.90 -32.95 -27.50
CA GLN A 96 -16.61 -32.33 -27.19
C GLN A 96 -16.73 -30.81 -27.02
N ARG A 97 -17.45 -30.11 -27.92
CA ARG A 97 -17.69 -28.66 -27.80
C ARG A 97 -18.47 -28.31 -26.53
N ARG A 98 -19.52 -29.07 -26.19
CA ARG A 98 -20.29 -28.86 -24.95
C ARG A 98 -19.44 -29.09 -23.71
N MET A 99 -18.60 -30.13 -23.73
CA MET A 99 -17.70 -30.45 -22.62
C MET A 99 -16.64 -29.37 -22.43
N MET A 100 -16.10 -28.82 -23.52
CA MET A 100 -15.18 -27.68 -23.49
C MET A 100 -15.82 -26.43 -22.84
N ILE A 101 -17.04 -26.06 -23.26
CA ILE A 101 -17.77 -24.92 -22.69
C ILE A 101 -18.09 -25.16 -21.21
N ALA A 102 -18.52 -26.37 -20.84
CA ALA A 102 -18.83 -26.70 -19.46
C ALA A 102 -17.59 -26.61 -18.55
N LEU A 103 -16.42 -27.05 -19.03
CA LEU A 103 -15.16 -26.94 -18.30
C LEU A 103 -14.71 -25.47 -18.14
N GLU A 104 -14.82 -24.67 -19.20
CA GLU A 104 -14.51 -23.23 -19.14
C GLU A 104 -15.41 -22.51 -18.12
N MET A 105 -16.71 -22.83 -18.08
CA MET A 105 -17.65 -22.31 -17.09
C MET A 105 -17.28 -22.69 -15.65
N VAL A 106 -16.77 -23.90 -15.43
CA VAL A 106 -16.29 -24.35 -14.11
C VAL A 106 -15.04 -23.57 -13.71
N ASN A 107 -14.06 -23.44 -14.60
CA ASN A 107 -12.84 -22.67 -14.33
C ASN A 107 -13.16 -21.20 -13.98
N MET A 108 -14.02 -20.56 -14.76
CA MET A 108 -14.48 -19.18 -14.47
C MET A 108 -15.20 -19.06 -13.13
N ARG A 109 -15.91 -20.11 -12.71
CA ARG A 109 -16.57 -20.15 -11.40
C ARG A 109 -15.55 -20.28 -10.28
N GLU A 110 -14.54 -21.13 -10.44
CA GLU A 110 -13.44 -21.30 -9.48
C GLU A 110 -12.64 -20.00 -9.33
N ASP A 111 -12.30 -19.32 -10.42
CA ASP A 111 -11.63 -18.01 -10.40
C ASP A 111 -12.48 -16.97 -9.65
N ARG A 112 -13.80 -16.96 -9.89
CA ARG A 112 -14.73 -16.06 -9.18
C ARG A 112 -14.84 -16.40 -7.70
N GLU A 113 -14.71 -17.67 -7.32
CA GLU A 113 -14.68 -18.12 -5.93
C GLU A 113 -13.37 -17.71 -5.24
N ALA A 114 -12.23 -17.84 -5.94
CA ALA A 114 -10.93 -17.39 -5.46
C ALA A 114 -10.90 -15.88 -5.19
N VAL A 115 -11.38 -15.06 -6.13
CA VAL A 115 -11.47 -13.59 -5.95
C VAL A 115 -12.38 -13.24 -4.78
N ARG A 116 -13.50 -13.95 -4.56
CA ARG A 116 -14.34 -13.73 -3.38
C ARG A 116 -13.62 -14.03 -2.08
N ALA A 117 -12.88 -15.14 -2.03
CA ALA A 117 -12.10 -15.49 -0.85
C ALA A 117 -11.03 -14.43 -0.53
N GLU A 118 -10.33 -13.93 -1.54
CA GLU A 118 -9.34 -12.87 -1.39
C GLU A 118 -9.97 -11.56 -0.88
N ILE A 119 -11.13 -11.18 -1.41
CA ILE A 119 -11.90 -10.02 -0.90
C ILE A 119 -12.25 -10.20 0.58
N GLU A 120 -12.65 -11.40 1.00
CA GLU A 120 -12.96 -11.65 2.41
C GLU A 120 -11.72 -11.59 3.31
N VAL A 121 -10.56 -12.06 2.83
CA VAL A 121 -9.28 -11.91 3.55
C VAL A 121 -8.93 -10.44 3.72
N LEU A 122 -8.92 -9.66 2.64
CA LEU A 122 -8.62 -8.23 2.68
C LEU A 122 -9.61 -7.45 3.54
N ARG A 123 -10.89 -7.85 3.56
CA ARG A 123 -11.90 -7.27 4.46
C ARG A 123 -11.54 -7.48 5.92
N ARG A 124 -11.09 -8.68 6.30
CA ARG A 124 -10.66 -8.99 7.68
C ARG A 124 -9.40 -8.23 8.05
N GLU A 125 -8.39 -8.21 7.17
CA GLU A 125 -7.17 -7.43 7.39
C GLU A 125 -7.47 -5.94 7.58
N ARG A 126 -8.28 -5.35 6.70
CA ARG A 126 -8.69 -3.94 6.82
C ARG A 126 -9.40 -3.66 8.15
N LEU A 127 -10.22 -4.59 8.66
CA LEU A 127 -10.85 -4.45 9.97
C LEU A 127 -9.82 -4.57 11.11
N SER A 128 -8.83 -5.47 11.00
CA SER A 128 -7.72 -5.59 11.95
C SER A 128 -6.92 -4.28 12.04
N TYR A 129 -6.46 -3.76 10.91
CA TYR A 129 -5.70 -2.50 10.87
C TYR A 129 -6.50 -1.32 11.43
N LYS A 130 -7.80 -1.26 11.12
CA LYS A 130 -8.67 -0.22 11.67
C LYS A 130 -8.76 -0.33 13.19
N GLN A 131 -8.89 -1.54 13.72
CA GLN A 131 -8.96 -1.77 15.15
C GLN A 131 -7.64 -1.46 15.86
N GLU A 132 -6.52 -1.85 15.27
CA GLU A 132 -5.17 -1.53 15.78
C GLU A 132 -4.94 -0.02 15.77
N SER A 133 -5.34 0.68 14.71
CA SER A 133 -5.26 2.15 14.64
C SER A 133 -6.06 2.82 15.76
N ILE A 134 -7.27 2.33 16.08
CA ILE A 134 -8.06 2.85 17.20
C ILE A 134 -7.32 2.63 18.53
N GLN A 135 -6.77 1.44 18.75
CA GLN A 135 -6.00 1.14 19.97
C GLN A 135 -4.77 2.04 20.11
N ILE A 136 -4.05 2.30 19.02
CA ILE A 136 -2.90 3.20 19.01
C ILE A 136 -3.33 4.63 19.36
N CYS A 137 -4.43 5.13 18.79
CA CYS A 137 -4.95 6.46 19.12
C CYS A 137 -5.36 6.56 20.59
N GLU A 138 -6.01 5.54 21.15
CA GLU A 138 -6.35 5.50 22.57
C GLU A 138 -5.11 5.45 23.47
N ALA A 139 -4.08 4.67 23.10
CA ALA A 139 -2.82 4.64 23.82
C ALA A 139 -2.10 6.00 23.76
N LEU A 140 -2.10 6.64 22.59
CA LEU A 140 -1.49 7.95 22.38
C LEU A 140 -2.16 9.01 23.26
N THR A 141 -3.50 9.12 23.21
CA THR A 141 -4.25 10.08 24.04
C THR A 141 -4.02 9.87 25.54
N LYS A 142 -3.92 8.62 26.02
CA LYS A 142 -3.53 8.31 27.40
C LYS A 142 -2.10 8.79 27.72
N SER A 143 -1.15 8.54 26.83
CA SER A 143 0.25 8.96 27.01
C SER A 143 0.43 10.48 26.97
N GLU A 144 -0.35 11.19 26.14
CA GLU A 144 -0.38 12.65 26.10
C GLU A 144 -0.90 13.21 27.43
N ALA A 145 -1.96 12.64 27.98
CA ALA A 145 -2.49 13.07 29.28
C ALA A 145 -1.47 12.86 30.42
N TYR A 146 -0.76 11.73 30.38
CA TYR A 146 0.34 11.47 31.31
C TYR A 146 1.49 12.48 31.15
N SER A 147 1.88 12.77 29.91
CA SER A 147 2.94 13.73 29.60
C SER A 147 2.58 15.14 30.07
N ARG A 148 1.36 15.61 29.80
CA ARG A 148 0.86 16.91 30.30
C ARG A 148 0.88 17.00 31.83
N THR A 149 0.57 15.89 32.51
CA THR A 149 0.63 15.83 33.98
C THR A 149 2.07 15.92 34.48
N LEU A 150 3.01 15.26 33.80
CA LEU A 150 4.43 15.34 34.13
C LEU A 150 4.98 16.76 33.89
N GLU A 151 4.63 17.37 32.77
CA GLU A 151 4.97 18.77 32.45
C GLU A 151 4.50 19.73 33.55
N ALA A 152 3.24 19.59 34.00
CA ALA A 152 2.72 20.41 35.09
C ALA A 152 3.51 20.22 36.40
N ARG A 153 3.95 18.99 36.71
CA ARG A 153 4.79 18.72 37.88
C ARG A 153 6.18 19.34 37.76
N VAL A 154 6.78 19.28 36.57
CA VAL A 154 8.07 19.92 36.30
C VAL A 154 7.96 21.43 36.50
N ALA A 155 6.93 22.08 35.95
CA ALA A 155 6.71 23.52 36.12
C ALA A 155 6.58 23.95 37.60
N VAL A 156 5.91 23.13 38.42
CA VAL A 156 5.82 23.37 39.88
C VAL A 156 7.19 23.28 40.55
N LEU A 157 7.96 22.24 40.23
CA LEU A 157 9.30 22.06 40.79
C LEU A 157 10.25 23.17 40.36
N GLU A 158 10.20 23.61 39.10
CA GLU A 158 10.96 24.75 38.62
C GLU A 158 10.61 26.00 39.42
N THR A 159 9.33 26.27 39.64
CA THR A 159 8.90 27.42 40.46
C THR A 159 9.43 27.32 41.90
N GLN A 160 9.44 26.12 42.49
CA GLN A 160 9.99 25.90 43.83
C GLN A 160 11.49 26.14 43.87
N VAL A 161 12.23 25.65 42.86
CA VAL A 161 13.68 25.87 42.74
C VAL A 161 13.99 27.36 42.66
N HIS A 162 13.32 28.11 41.78
CA HIS A 162 13.51 29.55 41.66
C HIS A 162 13.23 30.29 42.99
N ARG A 163 12.19 29.88 43.72
CA ARG A 163 11.89 30.47 45.04
C ARG A 163 13.00 30.19 46.04
N HIS A 164 13.49 28.95 46.11
CA HIS A 164 14.55 28.58 47.03
C HIS A 164 15.87 29.24 46.68
N GLU A 165 16.18 29.38 45.39
CA GLU A 165 17.35 30.12 44.93
C GLU A 165 17.28 31.58 45.36
N TRP A 166 16.14 32.24 45.15
CA TRP A 166 15.97 33.62 45.59
C TRP A 166 16.12 33.80 47.11
N GLN A 167 15.58 32.85 47.89
CA GLN A 167 15.77 32.84 49.33
C GLN A 167 17.24 32.67 49.73
N ARG A 168 17.99 31.80 49.05
CA ARG A 168 19.44 31.63 49.31
C ARG A 168 20.20 32.91 49.00
N GLN A 169 19.97 33.52 47.84
CA GLN A 169 20.63 34.77 47.46
C GLN A 169 20.38 35.88 48.50
N THR A 170 19.14 36.00 48.98
CA THR A 170 18.80 36.95 50.05
C THR A 170 19.57 36.66 51.34
N ALA A 171 19.70 35.40 51.73
CA ALA A 171 20.47 35.01 52.92
C ALA A 171 21.97 35.28 52.76
N ASP A 172 22.52 35.01 51.58
CA ASP A 172 23.92 35.28 51.23
C ASP A 172 24.22 36.78 51.26
N ASP A 173 23.32 37.62 50.74
CA ASP A 173 23.44 39.09 50.79
C ASP A 173 23.51 39.59 52.25
N PHE A 174 22.63 39.08 53.13
CA PHE A 174 22.67 39.41 54.55
C PHE A 174 23.97 38.94 55.22
N ALA A 175 24.44 37.74 54.88
CA ALA A 175 25.70 37.20 55.41
C ALA A 175 26.90 38.07 55.01
N VAL A 176 26.98 38.48 53.74
CA VAL A 176 28.02 39.40 53.25
C VAL A 176 27.95 40.73 54.00
N GLN A 177 26.76 41.31 54.16
CA GLN A 177 26.59 42.57 54.91
C GLN A 177 27.04 42.44 56.37
N HIS A 178 26.70 41.33 57.03
CA HIS A 178 27.13 41.08 58.40
C HIS A 178 28.65 40.95 58.51
N ILE A 179 29.28 40.17 57.61
CA ILE A 179 30.73 40.00 57.56
C ILE A 179 31.43 41.36 57.39
N MET A 180 30.96 42.20 56.47
CA MET A 180 31.52 43.53 56.24
C MET A 180 31.41 44.42 57.49
N ARG A 181 30.26 44.41 58.19
CA ARG A 181 30.09 45.16 59.44
C ARG A 181 31.05 44.68 60.52
N THR A 182 31.19 43.36 60.69
CA THR A 182 32.12 42.80 61.68
C THR A 182 33.56 43.20 61.37
N GLN A 183 34.00 43.10 60.11
CA GLN A 183 35.35 43.50 59.70
C GLN A 183 35.61 45.00 59.93
N ALA A 184 34.65 45.87 59.66
CA ALA A 184 34.79 47.30 59.93
C ALA A 184 34.93 47.60 61.43
N LEU A 185 34.16 46.92 62.28
CA LEU A 185 34.27 47.05 63.74
C LEU A 185 35.61 46.54 64.25
N GLU A 186 36.08 45.39 63.76
CA GLU A 186 37.40 44.86 64.11
C GLU A 186 38.53 45.81 63.69
N ALA A 187 38.43 46.43 62.51
CA ALA A 187 39.42 47.39 62.04
C ALA A 187 39.46 48.65 62.92
N GLY A 188 38.30 49.17 63.36
CA GLY A 188 38.23 50.29 64.30
C GLY A 188 38.88 49.98 65.66
N ALA A 189 38.54 48.83 66.25
CA ALA A 189 39.12 48.40 67.53
C ALA A 189 40.65 48.21 67.46
N ARG A 190 41.20 47.80 66.31
CA ARG A 190 42.65 47.71 66.09
C ARG A 190 43.35 49.08 66.04
N ILE A 191 42.65 50.15 65.67
CA ILE A 191 43.21 51.51 65.67
C ILE A 191 43.20 52.08 67.10
N ASP A 192 42.10 51.90 67.83
CA ASP A 192 41.96 52.36 69.23
C ASP A 192 43.00 51.73 70.19
N THR A 193 43.45 50.51 69.92
CA THR A 193 44.50 49.84 70.70
C THR A 193 45.92 50.34 70.43
N LEU A 194 46.14 51.07 69.32
CA LEU A 194 47.46 51.59 68.96
C LEU A 194 47.72 52.97 69.59
N GLU A 195 46.67 53.79 69.78
CA GLU A 195 46.77 55.11 70.41
C GLU A 195 47.10 55.04 71.92
N ASP A 196 46.68 53.98 72.62
CA ASP A 196 46.92 53.81 74.07
C ASP A 196 48.38 53.42 74.41
N THR A 197 49.16 52.97 73.41
CA THR A 197 50.60 52.70 73.57
C THR A 197 51.50 53.92 73.34
N GLY A 198 50.94 55.07 72.92
CA GLY A 198 51.69 56.31 72.67
C GLY A 198 51.80 57.27 73.86
N SER A 199 51.05 57.04 74.94
CA SER A 199 51.03 57.92 76.13
C SER A 199 51.80 57.29 77.28
N SER A 200 53.12 57.12 77.12
CA SER A 200 54.02 56.88 78.24
C SER A 200 55.33 57.64 78.01
N SER A 201 55.36 58.91 78.44
CA SER A 201 56.52 59.66 78.93
C SER A 201 56.04 60.95 79.59
#